data_AF-A0A061AU99-F1
#
_entry.id   AF-A0A061AU99-F1
#
_cell.length_a   1.000
_cell.length_b   1.000
_cell.length_c   1.000
_cell.angle_alpha   90.00
_cell.angle_beta   90.00
_cell.angle_gamma   90.00
#
_symmetry.space_group_name_H-M   'P 1'
#
loop_
_entity.id
_entity.type
_entity.pdbx_description
1 polymer ?
#
loop_
_entity_poly.entity_id
_entity_poly.type
_entity_poly.pdbx_seq_one_letter_code
_entity_poly.pdbx_strand_id
1 'polypeptide(L)'
;MLSCALLLGLITCTSCLALPIGPDVDLNIDYFQDYDTHGQRTLEYIRSKLDVKTLPPIRSFPLKEEEKTLGKGEIPQYVLDHCPLVHLYTEEKYLPYDISEFVKNFHLEHRNHTVIHGSGLTLDYLSSVAQDENIDDRNTFMTSDTDFSEDPDWLTGKFNKPDLVTGKIKNAPAVLVVVDKGNGWVDAYWFYFYSFNLGPFVMGHGPYGNHIGDWEHSLTRFYKGVPVFVWMSAHGGGGAYYYDALEKSEGDERKPIIFSARGTHANYPSTGQHPHDLPFGILSDFTDRGALWDPAQNYLGYVWDGFQIRTVSNQSKADNSKELEYGAGWLSFKGHWGDDKLAPNDPRQRWSPWEWKYIEGPTGPMTKHLSRSGLCQRAKWWNPSGRCEPKHFMTIGKGFESEPGVMCANLWGWVKPDLLRWALDQLTWGGGLCFLMNLIWG
;
A
#
# COMPACT_ATOMS: atom_id res chain seq x y z
N MET A 1 -42.30 35.51 -43.15
CA MET A 1 -43.17 34.93 -44.19
C MET A 1 -42.41 34.92 -45.51
N LEU A 2 -41.80 33.79 -45.89
CA LEU A 2 -41.99 33.18 -47.20
C LEU A 2 -41.36 31.79 -47.14
N SER A 3 -42.20 30.82 -47.46
CA SER A 3 -41.91 29.40 -47.56
C SER A 3 -41.54 29.08 -49.01
N CYS A 4 -40.59 28.19 -49.24
CA CYS A 4 -40.62 27.28 -50.39
C CYS A 4 -39.77 26.05 -50.11
N ALA A 5 -40.44 24.92 -50.09
CA ALA A 5 -39.92 23.57 -49.98
C ALA A 5 -39.57 22.97 -51.36
N LEU A 6 -39.14 21.70 -51.32
CA LEU A 6 -38.68 20.77 -52.37
C LEU A 6 -37.17 20.82 -52.64
N LEU A 7 -36.39 19.74 -52.56
CA LEU A 7 -36.69 18.32 -52.83
C LEU A 7 -35.98 17.36 -51.85
N LEU A 8 -36.66 16.23 -51.59
CA LEU A 8 -36.17 15.04 -50.91
C LEU A 8 -35.08 14.31 -51.72
N GLY A 9 -34.10 13.75 -51.02
CA GLY A 9 -33.27 12.64 -51.44
C GLY A 9 -32.97 11.73 -50.26
N LEU A 10 -33.65 10.58 -50.20
CA LEU A 10 -33.41 9.50 -49.25
C LEU A 10 -32.02 8.89 -49.48
N ILE A 11 -31.15 8.89 -48.46
CA ILE A 11 -30.19 7.80 -48.22
C ILE A 11 -30.20 7.52 -46.71
N THR A 12 -30.88 6.44 -46.35
CA THR A 12 -30.70 5.75 -45.07
C THR A 12 -29.27 5.19 -45.04
N CYS A 13 -28.38 5.79 -44.24
CA CYS A 13 -27.10 5.17 -43.91
C CYS A 13 -27.20 4.57 -42.50
N THR A 14 -27.81 3.39 -42.44
CA THR A 14 -27.58 2.41 -41.37
C THR A 14 -26.14 1.95 -41.45
N SER A 15 -25.26 2.60 -40.68
CA SER A 15 -24.00 2.04 -40.21
C SER A 15 -23.38 3.03 -39.23
N CYS A 16 -23.82 2.98 -37.97
CA CYS A 16 -22.91 3.27 -36.88
C CYS A 16 -21.77 2.26 -37.01
N LEU A 17 -20.63 2.72 -37.52
CA LEU A 17 -19.35 2.04 -37.36
C LEU A 17 -19.12 1.94 -35.86
N ALA A 18 -19.52 0.82 -35.28
CA ALA A 18 -18.92 0.34 -34.04
C ALA A 18 -17.42 0.27 -34.33
N LEU A 19 -16.65 1.12 -33.65
CA LEU A 19 -15.22 0.94 -33.53
C LEU A 19 -15.00 -0.50 -33.06
N PRO A 20 -14.13 -1.29 -33.71
CA PRO A 20 -13.84 -2.62 -33.23
C PRO A 20 -13.31 -2.46 -31.81
N ILE A 21 -14.06 -3.00 -30.85
CA ILE A 21 -13.57 -3.34 -29.53
C ILE A 21 -12.29 -4.14 -29.80
N GLY A 22 -11.13 -3.59 -29.44
CA GLY A 22 -9.86 -4.30 -29.57
C GLY A 22 -10.02 -5.68 -28.93
N PRO A 23 -9.46 -6.75 -29.51
CA PRO A 23 -9.72 -8.09 -29.02
C PRO A 23 -9.35 -8.14 -27.54
N ASP A 24 -10.29 -8.56 -26.70
CA ASP A 24 -9.97 -9.06 -25.37
C ASP A 24 -8.78 -10.01 -25.55
N VAL A 25 -7.66 -9.74 -24.88
CA VAL A 25 -6.57 -10.72 -24.84
C VAL A 25 -7.12 -11.89 -24.04
N ASP A 26 -7.66 -12.86 -24.76
CA ASP A 26 -8.05 -14.12 -24.19
C ASP A 26 -6.77 -14.94 -24.01
N LEU A 27 -6.23 -14.84 -22.79
CA LEU A 27 -5.10 -15.65 -22.34
C LEU A 27 -5.37 -17.17 -22.45
N ASN A 28 -6.61 -17.59 -22.68
CA ASN A 28 -6.99 -18.99 -22.90
C ASN A 28 -7.11 -19.37 -24.39
N ILE A 29 -6.99 -18.43 -25.34
CA ILE A 29 -6.89 -18.79 -26.77
C ILE A 29 -5.50 -19.38 -27.03
N ASP A 30 -5.44 -20.40 -27.90
CA ASP A 30 -4.29 -21.19 -28.40
C ASP A 30 -2.92 -20.49 -28.52
N TYR A 31 -2.85 -19.16 -28.50
CA TYR A 31 -1.63 -18.40 -28.67
C TYR A 31 -0.58 -18.62 -27.57
N PHE A 32 -1.01 -18.98 -26.35
CA PHE A 32 -0.11 -19.21 -25.20
C PHE A 32 -0.17 -20.65 -24.65
N GLN A 33 -0.89 -21.58 -25.29
CA GLN A 33 -0.94 -22.98 -24.82
C GLN A 33 0.44 -23.65 -24.76
N ASP A 34 1.35 -23.23 -25.64
CA ASP A 34 2.72 -23.75 -25.73
C ASP A 34 3.74 -22.92 -24.92
N TYR A 35 3.32 -21.81 -24.29
CA TYR A 35 4.19 -20.96 -23.49
C TYR A 35 3.94 -21.18 -22.00
N ASP A 36 5.02 -21.23 -21.21
CA ASP A 36 4.90 -21.12 -19.77
C ASP A 36 4.35 -19.72 -19.43
N THR A 37 3.06 -19.66 -19.09
CA THR A 37 2.35 -18.43 -18.68
C THR A 37 2.79 -17.94 -17.30
N HIS A 38 3.55 -18.73 -16.56
CA HIS A 38 4.29 -18.31 -15.37
C HIS A 38 5.71 -17.81 -15.70
N GLY A 39 6.15 -18.02 -16.94
CA GLY A 39 7.45 -17.59 -17.44
C GLY A 39 7.52 -16.09 -17.67
N GLN A 40 8.58 -15.47 -17.16
CA GLN A 40 8.76 -14.02 -17.18
C GLN A 40 8.72 -13.41 -18.58
N ARG A 41 9.37 -14.02 -19.58
CA ARG A 41 9.34 -13.53 -20.98
C ARG A 41 7.93 -13.52 -21.56
N THR A 42 7.11 -14.50 -21.20
CA THR A 42 5.70 -14.59 -21.63
C THR A 42 4.91 -13.46 -20.99
N LEU A 43 5.10 -13.21 -19.69
CA LEU A 43 4.45 -12.13 -18.97
C LEU A 43 4.86 -10.75 -19.50
N GLU A 44 6.15 -10.52 -19.76
CA GLU A 44 6.66 -9.29 -20.39
C GLU A 44 6.06 -9.08 -21.78
N TYR A 45 5.98 -10.13 -22.59
CA TYR A 45 5.33 -10.06 -23.90
C TYR A 45 3.85 -9.71 -23.77
N ILE A 46 3.10 -10.40 -22.91
CA ILE A 46 1.68 -10.11 -22.67
C ILE A 46 1.50 -8.66 -22.21
N ARG A 47 2.30 -8.20 -21.22
CA ARG A 47 2.27 -6.82 -20.72
C ARG A 47 2.56 -5.81 -21.84
N SER A 48 3.56 -6.07 -22.69
CA SER A 48 3.88 -5.20 -23.82
C SER A 48 2.75 -5.06 -24.85
N LYS A 49 1.82 -6.01 -24.87
CA LYS A 49 0.63 -6.00 -25.73
C LYS A 49 -0.62 -5.54 -25.00
N LEU A 50 -0.55 -5.35 -23.68
CA LEU A 50 -1.68 -5.00 -22.84
C LEU A 50 -1.98 -3.50 -22.97
N ASP A 51 -2.97 -3.14 -23.77
CA ASP A 51 -3.51 -1.77 -23.73
C ASP A 51 -4.45 -1.64 -22.53
N VAL A 52 -3.96 -1.01 -21.46
CA VAL A 52 -4.74 -0.79 -20.23
C VAL A 52 -6.06 -0.06 -20.52
N LYS A 53 -6.11 0.78 -21.56
CA LYS A 53 -7.32 1.54 -21.92
C LYS A 53 -8.42 0.65 -22.49
N THR A 54 -8.07 -0.54 -23.00
CA THR A 54 -9.03 -1.49 -23.57
C THR A 54 -9.43 -2.59 -22.59
N LEU A 55 -8.83 -2.65 -21.40
CA LEU A 55 -9.17 -3.67 -20.41
C LEU A 55 -10.58 -3.45 -19.84
N PRO A 56 -11.28 -4.54 -19.45
CA PRO A 56 -12.60 -4.43 -18.86
C PRO A 56 -12.54 -3.63 -17.55
N PRO A 57 -13.63 -2.92 -17.18
CA PRO A 57 -13.65 -2.14 -15.97
C PRO A 57 -13.61 -3.05 -14.73
N ILE A 58 -13.02 -2.53 -13.65
CA ILE A 58 -13.13 -3.13 -12.31
C ILE A 58 -14.57 -3.02 -11.82
N ARG A 59 -15.08 -4.08 -11.19
CA ARG A 59 -16.42 -4.13 -10.64
C ARG A 59 -16.45 -3.64 -9.19
N SER A 60 -17.55 -2.97 -8.84
CA SER A 60 -17.89 -2.66 -7.45
C SER A 60 -18.58 -3.86 -6.81
N PHE A 61 -18.36 -4.07 -5.51
CA PHE A 61 -19.10 -5.08 -4.76
C PHE A 61 -20.59 -4.74 -4.62
N PRO A 62 -21.49 -5.73 -4.53
CA PRO A 62 -21.27 -7.18 -4.71
C PRO A 62 -20.89 -7.57 -6.14
N LEU A 63 -19.99 -8.56 -6.27
CA LEU A 63 -19.72 -9.21 -7.56
C LEU A 63 -20.78 -10.27 -7.87
N LYS A 64 -21.22 -10.36 -9.12
CA LYS A 64 -22.04 -11.48 -9.61
C LYS A 64 -21.19 -12.73 -9.79
N GLU A 65 -21.81 -13.92 -9.76
CA GLU A 65 -21.07 -15.18 -9.88
C GLU A 65 -20.30 -15.28 -11.20
N GLU A 66 -20.87 -14.79 -12.31
CA GLU A 66 -20.21 -14.74 -13.62
C GLU A 66 -19.06 -13.73 -13.72
N GLU A 67 -18.97 -12.79 -12.77
CA GLU A 67 -17.91 -11.79 -12.73
C GLU A 67 -16.72 -12.25 -11.88
N LYS A 68 -16.94 -13.20 -10.96
CA LYS A 68 -15.90 -13.69 -10.06
C LYS A 68 -14.81 -14.43 -10.81
N THR A 69 -13.59 -14.15 -10.40
CA THR A 69 -12.36 -14.74 -10.89
C THR A 69 -11.82 -15.80 -9.92
N LEU A 70 -12.03 -15.60 -8.61
CA LEU A 70 -11.45 -16.42 -7.55
C LEU A 70 -12.48 -17.30 -6.84
N GLY A 71 -12.05 -18.51 -6.47
CA GLY A 71 -12.74 -19.39 -5.55
C GLY A 71 -12.72 -18.89 -4.10
N LYS A 72 -13.52 -19.54 -3.24
CA LYS A 72 -13.60 -19.19 -1.83
C LYS A 72 -12.28 -19.48 -1.11
N GLY A 73 -11.69 -18.44 -0.52
CA GLY A 73 -10.40 -18.56 0.20
C GLY A 73 -9.22 -18.82 -0.73
N GLU A 74 -9.39 -18.63 -2.05
CA GLU A 74 -8.32 -18.86 -3.02
C GLU A 74 -7.29 -17.72 -3.00
N ILE A 75 -6.03 -18.09 -2.83
CA ILE A 75 -4.87 -17.22 -3.08
C ILE A 75 -4.09 -17.85 -4.25
N PRO A 76 -4.13 -17.24 -5.44
CA PRO A 76 -3.40 -17.76 -6.59
C PRO A 76 -1.88 -17.67 -6.42
N GLN A 77 -1.14 -18.63 -6.99
CA GLN A 77 0.32 -18.68 -6.88
C GLN A 77 1.01 -17.42 -7.46
N TYR A 78 0.46 -16.84 -8.53
CA TYR A 78 1.02 -15.61 -9.13
C TYR A 78 1.05 -14.43 -8.14
N VAL A 79 0.21 -14.42 -7.10
CA VAL A 79 0.23 -13.39 -6.06
C VAL A 79 1.51 -13.48 -5.23
N LEU A 80 1.96 -14.71 -4.93
CA LEU A 80 3.18 -14.97 -4.16
C LEU A 80 4.43 -14.78 -5.02
N ASP A 81 4.37 -15.21 -6.29
CA ASP A 81 5.48 -15.09 -7.25
C ASP A 81 5.83 -13.62 -7.54
N HIS A 82 4.86 -12.72 -7.45
CA HIS A 82 5.01 -11.28 -7.72
C HIS A 82 4.93 -10.43 -6.44
N CYS A 83 5.11 -11.04 -5.27
CA CYS A 83 5.16 -10.36 -3.98
C CYS A 83 6.30 -9.33 -3.96
N PRO A 84 6.03 -8.05 -3.59
CA PRO A 84 7.09 -7.06 -3.41
C PRO A 84 8.07 -7.46 -2.31
N LEU A 85 9.36 -7.47 -2.63
CA LEU A 85 10.43 -7.54 -1.63
C LEU A 85 10.62 -6.16 -1.00
N VAL A 86 10.93 -6.13 0.29
CA VAL A 86 11.03 -4.90 1.07
C VAL A 86 12.44 -4.78 1.64
N HIS A 87 13.20 -3.78 1.20
CA HIS A 87 14.40 -3.38 1.94
C HIS A 87 13.96 -2.63 3.20
N LEU A 88 14.36 -3.15 4.37
CA LEU A 88 14.29 -2.45 5.63
C LEU A 88 15.52 -1.56 5.78
N TYR A 89 15.37 -0.38 6.37
CA TYR A 89 16.48 0.54 6.56
C TYR A 89 17.63 -0.10 7.37
N THR A 90 18.89 0.13 6.99
CA THR A 90 20.06 -0.52 7.63
C THR A 90 20.11 -0.30 9.14
N GLU A 91 19.75 0.91 9.59
CA GLU A 91 19.70 1.29 11.00
C GLU A 91 18.28 1.24 11.60
N GLU A 92 17.35 0.51 10.98
CA GLU A 92 15.99 0.40 11.52
C GLU A 92 16.01 -0.20 12.93
N LYS A 93 15.32 0.48 13.84
CA LYS A 93 15.19 0.11 15.24
C LYS A 93 13.88 -0.62 15.50
N TYR A 94 12.82 -0.27 14.79
CA TYR A 94 11.48 -0.79 14.94
C TYR A 94 11.19 -1.74 13.78
N LEU A 95 11.48 -3.03 13.97
CA LEU A 95 11.36 -4.06 12.94
C LEU A 95 9.93 -4.65 12.90
N PRO A 96 9.56 -5.35 11.82
CA PRO A 96 8.25 -5.99 11.71
C PRO A 96 7.92 -6.88 12.92
N TYR A 97 6.65 -6.97 13.31
CA TYR A 97 6.24 -7.70 14.51
C TYR A 97 5.00 -8.57 14.28
N ASP A 98 4.87 -9.65 15.07
CA ASP A 98 3.70 -10.51 15.03
C ASP A 98 2.52 -9.89 15.78
N ILE A 99 1.39 -9.79 15.09
CA ILE A 99 0.17 -9.15 15.59
C ILE A 99 -0.40 -9.86 16.82
N SER A 100 -0.33 -11.20 16.87
CA SER A 100 -0.83 -11.97 18.02
C SER A 100 0.05 -11.77 19.26
N GLU A 101 1.35 -11.59 19.10
CA GLU A 101 2.27 -11.27 20.21
C GLU A 101 2.16 -9.79 20.61
N PHE A 102 1.95 -8.90 19.64
CA PHE A 102 1.75 -7.47 19.89
C PHE A 102 0.59 -7.23 20.84
N VAL A 103 -0.62 -7.75 20.51
CA VAL A 103 -1.85 -7.45 21.27
C VAL A 103 -1.80 -7.89 22.73
N LYS A 104 -0.98 -8.88 23.08
CA LYS A 104 -0.83 -9.35 24.48
C LYS A 104 -0.29 -8.29 25.43
N ASN A 105 0.33 -7.23 24.93
CA ASN A 105 0.92 -6.15 25.72
C ASN A 105 -0.06 -4.99 26.00
N PHE A 106 -1.35 -5.20 25.74
CA PHE A 106 -2.37 -4.17 25.77
C PHE A 106 -3.61 -4.62 26.53
N HIS A 107 -4.33 -3.62 27.03
CA HIS A 107 -5.74 -3.69 27.42
C HIS A 107 -6.57 -2.82 26.48
N LEU A 108 -7.89 -3.01 26.47
CA LEU A 108 -8.79 -2.23 25.63
C LEU A 108 -9.52 -1.20 26.48
N GLU A 109 -9.44 0.07 26.11
CA GLU A 109 -10.15 1.15 26.81
C GLU A 109 -10.74 2.17 25.84
N HIS A 110 -11.71 2.93 26.34
CA HIS A 110 -12.19 4.12 25.67
C HIS A 110 -11.30 5.33 25.97
N ARG A 111 -11.35 6.36 25.11
CA ARG A 111 -10.70 7.68 25.31
C ARG A 111 -10.94 8.31 26.68
N ASN A 112 -12.08 8.04 27.31
CA ASN A 112 -12.39 8.52 28.65
C ASN A 112 -11.80 7.65 29.78
N HIS A 113 -10.87 6.74 29.44
CA HIS A 113 -10.23 5.76 30.33
C HIS A 113 -11.17 4.71 30.93
N THR A 114 -12.34 4.49 30.30
CA THR A 114 -13.20 3.36 30.68
C THR A 114 -12.63 2.08 30.09
N VAL A 115 -12.15 1.18 30.95
CA VAL A 115 -11.63 -0.12 30.54
C VAL A 115 -12.77 -1.01 30.04
N ILE A 116 -12.63 -1.50 28.81
CA ILE A 116 -13.54 -2.44 28.14
C ILE A 116 -13.10 -3.87 28.44
N HIS A 117 -11.79 -4.12 28.37
CA HIS A 117 -11.18 -5.41 28.65
C HIS A 117 -9.81 -5.21 29.28
N GLY A 118 -9.45 -6.04 30.27
CA GLY A 118 -8.17 -5.96 30.95
C GLY A 118 -6.98 -6.38 30.09
N SER A 119 -5.79 -6.35 30.70
CA SER A 119 -4.52 -6.71 30.08
C SER A 119 -4.50 -8.12 29.50
N GLY A 120 -3.66 -8.34 28.49
CA GLY A 120 -3.55 -9.63 27.80
C GLY A 120 -4.63 -9.84 26.74
N LEU A 121 -4.82 -8.85 25.85
CA LEU A 121 -5.73 -8.98 24.73
C LEU A 121 -5.34 -10.13 23.79
N THR A 122 -6.34 -10.69 23.13
CA THR A 122 -6.19 -11.75 22.11
C THR A 122 -6.88 -11.34 20.81
N LEU A 123 -6.45 -11.94 19.70
CA LEU A 123 -7.09 -11.70 18.40
C LEU A 123 -8.55 -12.20 18.37
N ASP A 124 -8.86 -13.25 19.13
CA ASP A 124 -10.25 -13.72 19.31
C ASP A 124 -11.11 -12.67 20.00
N TYR A 125 -10.59 -12.01 21.04
CA TYR A 125 -11.32 -10.95 21.70
C TYR A 125 -11.54 -9.75 20.76
N LEU A 126 -10.50 -9.31 20.03
CA LEU A 126 -10.65 -8.25 19.02
C LEU A 126 -11.66 -8.63 17.92
N SER A 127 -11.73 -9.91 17.56
CA SER A 127 -12.75 -10.44 16.63
C SER A 127 -14.17 -10.28 17.19
N SER A 128 -14.37 -10.49 18.49
CA SER A 128 -15.66 -10.30 19.16
C SER A 128 -16.05 -8.83 19.22
N VAL A 129 -15.10 -7.95 19.53
CA VAL A 129 -15.29 -6.49 19.58
C VAL A 129 -15.67 -5.96 18.20
N ALA A 130 -15.05 -6.47 17.14
CA ALA A 130 -15.35 -6.08 15.77
C ALA A 130 -16.80 -6.36 15.32
N GLN A 131 -17.52 -7.24 16.03
CA GLN A 131 -18.93 -7.57 15.77
C GLN A 131 -19.90 -6.85 16.72
N ASP A 132 -19.41 -6.14 17.74
CA ASP A 132 -20.24 -5.45 18.71
C ASP A 132 -20.57 -4.03 18.25
N GLU A 133 -21.80 -3.82 17.79
CA GLU A 133 -22.28 -2.50 17.34
C GLU A 133 -22.37 -1.45 18.46
N ASN A 134 -22.26 -1.85 19.73
CA ASN A 134 -22.32 -0.93 20.86
C ASN A 134 -20.95 -0.30 21.19
N ILE A 135 -19.86 -0.81 20.61
CA ILE A 135 -18.51 -0.29 20.83
C ILE A 135 -18.29 0.96 19.98
N ASP A 136 -17.90 2.06 20.62
CA ASP A 136 -17.48 3.28 19.91
C ASP A 136 -16.05 3.11 19.39
N ASP A 137 -15.92 2.51 18.21
CA ASP A 137 -14.64 2.27 17.53
C ASP A 137 -13.71 3.49 17.51
N ARG A 138 -14.26 4.68 17.24
CA ARG A 138 -13.48 5.93 17.08
C ARG A 138 -12.85 6.42 18.37
N ASN A 139 -13.36 5.96 19.49
CA ASN A 139 -12.86 6.31 20.81
C ASN A 139 -12.34 5.07 21.55
N THR A 140 -12.01 3.98 20.85
CA THR A 140 -11.52 2.73 21.44
C THR A 140 -10.05 2.51 21.06
N PHE A 141 -9.20 2.29 22.07
CA PHE A 141 -7.74 2.23 21.95
C PHE A 141 -7.20 0.95 22.59
N MET A 142 -6.23 0.33 21.92
CA MET A 142 -5.35 -0.65 22.57
C MET A 142 -4.29 0.13 23.34
N THR A 143 -4.48 0.26 24.66
CA THR A 143 -3.58 1.03 25.53
C THR A 143 -2.53 0.11 26.14
N SER A 144 -1.25 0.49 26.04
CA SER A 144 -0.14 -0.35 26.48
C SER A 144 -0.16 -0.59 27.99
N ASP A 145 0.06 -1.85 28.38
CA ASP A 145 0.16 -2.24 29.80
C ASP A 145 1.49 -1.84 30.44
N THR A 146 2.47 -1.45 29.63
CA THR A 146 3.84 -1.14 30.07
C THR A 146 4.29 0.21 29.55
N ASP A 147 5.25 0.85 30.23
CA ASP A 147 5.84 2.07 29.70
C ASP A 147 6.65 1.77 28.44
N PHE A 148 6.14 2.24 27.31
CA PHE A 148 6.78 2.12 26.00
C PHE A 148 8.00 3.04 25.84
N SER A 149 8.25 3.97 26.77
CA SER A 149 9.34 4.95 26.66
C SER A 149 10.74 4.34 26.78
N GLU A 150 10.83 3.13 27.33
CA GLU A 150 12.08 2.37 27.52
C GLU A 150 12.37 1.36 26.38
N ASP A 151 11.66 1.47 25.25
CA ASP A 151 11.82 0.61 24.07
C ASP A 151 11.80 -0.90 24.40
N PRO A 152 10.71 -1.44 24.98
CA PRO A 152 10.64 -2.86 25.31
C PRO A 152 10.76 -3.74 24.06
N ASP A 153 11.13 -5.01 24.27
CA ASP A 153 11.44 -5.94 23.17
C ASP A 153 10.29 -6.13 22.18
N TRP A 154 9.04 -6.06 22.65
CA TRP A 154 7.85 -6.15 21.81
C TRP A 154 7.63 -4.89 20.95
N LEU A 155 8.15 -3.74 21.39
CA LEU A 155 8.04 -2.47 20.68
C LEU A 155 9.08 -2.36 19.56
N THR A 156 10.31 -2.81 19.81
CA THR A 156 11.40 -2.74 18.82
C THR A 156 11.39 -3.89 17.84
N GLY A 157 10.92 -5.07 18.23
CA GLY A 157 11.03 -6.26 17.39
C GLY A 157 12.47 -6.63 17.04
N LYS A 158 13.46 -6.25 17.86
CA LYS A 158 14.91 -6.35 17.56
C LYS A 158 15.41 -7.73 17.10
N PHE A 159 14.65 -8.80 17.36
CA PHE A 159 14.94 -10.17 16.95
C PHE A 159 14.33 -10.58 15.60
N ASN A 160 13.47 -9.75 15.02
CA ASN A 160 12.74 -10.00 13.78
C ASN A 160 13.52 -9.50 12.56
N LYS A 161 14.83 -9.79 12.53
CA LYS A 161 15.68 -9.46 11.38
C LYS A 161 15.42 -10.47 10.24
N PRO A 162 15.37 -10.01 8.98
CA PRO A 162 15.32 -10.91 7.84
C PRO A 162 16.52 -11.85 7.81
N ASP A 163 16.27 -13.13 7.52
CA ASP A 163 17.33 -14.07 7.19
C ASP A 163 18.10 -13.60 5.95
N LEU A 164 19.43 -13.58 6.01
CA LEU A 164 20.28 -12.98 4.97
C LEU A 164 20.20 -13.69 3.62
N VAL A 165 19.74 -14.94 3.58
CA VAL A 165 19.67 -15.75 2.35
C VAL A 165 18.27 -15.76 1.78
N THR A 166 17.27 -16.00 2.63
CA THR A 166 15.88 -16.20 2.21
C THR A 166 15.03 -14.95 2.32
N GLY A 167 15.51 -13.93 3.03
CA GLY A 167 14.72 -12.77 3.41
C GLY A 167 13.60 -13.08 4.39
N LYS A 168 13.51 -14.31 4.94
CA LYS A 168 12.42 -14.71 5.83
C LYS A 168 12.57 -14.09 7.22
N ILE A 169 11.50 -13.50 7.74
CA ILE A 169 11.37 -13.19 9.17
C ILE A 169 10.50 -14.29 9.81
N LYS A 170 11.06 -15.05 10.75
CA LYS A 170 10.40 -16.26 11.31
C LYS A 170 9.19 -15.94 12.21
N ASN A 171 9.32 -14.91 13.05
CA ASN A 171 8.39 -14.60 14.14
C ASN A 171 7.63 -13.28 13.92
N ALA A 172 7.54 -12.82 12.67
CA ALA A 172 6.71 -11.67 12.29
C ALA A 172 6.19 -11.90 10.87
N PRO A 173 5.03 -12.56 10.71
CA PRO A 173 4.45 -12.78 9.39
C PRO A 173 3.90 -11.47 8.81
N ALA A 174 4.05 -11.28 7.51
CA ALA A 174 3.27 -10.26 6.79
C ALA A 174 1.79 -10.69 6.71
N VAL A 175 0.89 -9.75 6.42
CA VAL A 175 -0.52 -10.06 6.22
C VAL A 175 -0.89 -9.85 4.75
N LEU A 176 -1.34 -10.89 4.08
CA LEU A 176 -1.81 -10.86 2.70
C LEU A 176 -3.34 -10.89 2.68
N VAL A 177 -3.95 -9.86 2.09
CA VAL A 177 -5.39 -9.87 1.78
C VAL A 177 -5.59 -9.82 0.27
N VAL A 178 -6.14 -10.89 -0.30
CA VAL A 178 -6.50 -10.98 -1.71
C VAL A 178 -7.95 -10.59 -1.92
N VAL A 179 -8.20 -9.78 -2.95
CA VAL A 179 -9.51 -9.22 -3.25
C VAL A 179 -9.83 -9.45 -4.72
N ASP A 180 -10.88 -10.21 -4.99
CA ASP A 180 -11.44 -10.33 -6.34
C ASP A 180 -12.11 -9.01 -6.73
N LYS A 181 -11.74 -8.47 -7.89
CA LYS A 181 -12.23 -7.19 -8.42
C LYS A 181 -13.14 -7.38 -9.62
N GLY A 182 -13.47 -8.63 -9.95
CA GLY A 182 -14.32 -9.03 -11.06
C GLY A 182 -13.67 -8.86 -12.43
N ASN A 183 -14.25 -9.50 -13.45
CA ASN A 183 -13.78 -9.44 -14.84
C ASN A 183 -12.29 -9.81 -15.01
N GLY A 184 -11.76 -10.72 -14.20
CA GLY A 184 -10.35 -11.13 -14.23
C GLY A 184 -9.40 -10.24 -13.42
N TRP A 185 -9.88 -9.16 -12.79
CA TRP A 185 -9.05 -8.33 -11.93
C TRP A 185 -8.91 -8.92 -10.53
N VAL A 186 -7.69 -8.91 -10.00
CA VAL A 186 -7.38 -9.32 -8.63
C VAL A 186 -6.41 -8.32 -8.00
N ASP A 187 -6.72 -7.90 -6.78
CA ASP A 187 -5.83 -7.08 -5.96
C ASP A 187 -5.21 -7.94 -4.86
N ALA A 188 -3.89 -7.84 -4.70
CA ALA A 188 -3.17 -8.40 -3.56
C ALA A 188 -2.63 -7.27 -2.68
N TYR A 189 -3.20 -7.13 -1.48
CA TYR A 189 -2.74 -6.18 -0.47
C TYR A 189 -1.75 -6.88 0.48
N TRP A 190 -0.51 -6.42 0.48
CA TRP A 190 0.52 -6.88 1.41
C TRP A 190 0.67 -5.84 2.51
N PHE A 191 0.27 -6.19 3.73
CA PHE A 191 0.39 -5.35 4.91
C PHE A 191 1.63 -5.74 5.72
N TYR A 192 2.32 -4.71 6.20
CA TYR A 192 3.52 -4.77 7.01
C TYR A 192 3.20 -4.11 8.35
N PHE A 193 3.31 -4.88 9.43
CA PHE A 193 3.00 -4.39 10.77
C PHE A 193 4.29 -4.14 11.56
N TYR A 194 4.41 -2.96 12.13
CA TYR A 194 5.46 -2.58 13.06
C TYR A 194 4.82 -2.18 14.39
N SER A 195 5.46 -2.49 15.51
CA SER A 195 4.89 -2.17 16.82
C SER A 195 4.95 -0.68 17.16
N PHE A 196 5.74 0.10 16.43
CA PHE A 196 5.91 1.54 16.69
C PHE A 196 6.31 2.27 15.42
N ASN A 197 5.75 3.45 15.20
CA ASN A 197 6.20 4.41 14.20
C ASN A 197 7.05 5.48 14.88
N LEU A 198 8.30 5.59 14.48
CA LEU A 198 9.15 6.74 14.84
C LEU A 198 8.88 7.83 13.82
N GLY A 199 8.08 8.79 14.24
CA GLY A 199 7.68 9.92 13.43
C GLY A 199 8.88 10.77 12.99
N PRO A 200 8.70 11.58 11.93
CA PRO A 200 9.82 12.23 11.28
C PRO A 200 10.39 13.41 12.07
N PHE A 201 11.56 13.87 11.63
CA PHE A 201 12.24 15.05 12.17
C PHE A 201 12.03 16.26 11.26
N VAL A 202 11.69 17.39 11.85
CA VAL A 202 11.54 18.67 11.15
C VAL A 202 12.74 19.56 11.47
N MET A 203 13.59 19.80 10.47
CA MET A 203 14.86 20.56 10.64
C MET A 203 15.75 20.03 11.77
N GLY A 204 15.79 18.71 11.97
CA GLY A 204 16.56 18.07 13.06
C GLY A 204 15.91 18.14 14.44
N HIS A 205 14.75 18.79 14.58
CA HIS A 205 13.92 18.74 15.78
C HIS A 205 12.85 17.66 15.66
N GLY A 206 12.58 16.95 16.75
CA GLY A 206 11.64 15.83 16.76
C GLY A 206 12.13 14.70 17.67
N PRO A 207 11.63 13.48 17.48
CA PRO A 207 10.63 13.07 16.48
C PRO A 207 9.22 13.64 16.77
N TYR A 208 8.38 13.78 15.75
CA TYR A 208 6.97 14.19 15.89
C TYR A 208 6.02 13.23 15.18
N GLY A 209 4.84 13.00 15.74
CA GLY A 209 3.87 12.05 15.19
C GLY A 209 4.17 10.59 15.52
N ASN A 210 4.94 10.31 16.57
CA ASN A 210 5.15 8.94 17.05
C ASN A 210 3.83 8.30 17.44
N HIS A 211 3.65 7.03 17.10
CA HIS A 211 2.51 6.26 17.57
C HIS A 211 2.88 4.80 17.76
N ILE A 212 2.22 4.16 18.73
CA ILE A 212 2.29 2.71 18.91
C ILE A 212 1.40 2.07 17.85
N GLY A 213 1.86 0.93 17.33
CA GLY A 213 1.32 0.22 16.19
C GLY A 213 1.49 1.00 14.89
N ASP A 214 1.81 0.31 13.81
CA ASP A 214 1.99 0.92 12.50
C ASP A 214 1.58 -0.05 11.40
N TRP A 215 0.72 0.42 10.50
CA TRP A 215 0.15 -0.38 9.42
C TRP A 215 0.51 0.25 8.08
N GLU A 216 1.58 -0.26 7.49
CA GLU A 216 2.01 0.05 6.14
C GLU A 216 1.55 -1.05 5.17
N HIS A 217 1.41 -0.72 3.88
CA HIS A 217 1.01 -1.71 2.89
C HIS A 217 1.40 -1.37 1.46
N SER A 218 1.53 -2.41 0.65
CA SER A 218 1.56 -2.32 -0.80
C SER A 218 0.36 -3.04 -1.42
N LEU A 219 0.05 -2.68 -2.67
CA LEU A 219 -0.98 -3.30 -3.49
C LEU A 219 -0.34 -3.69 -4.82
N THR A 220 -0.38 -4.97 -5.17
CA THR A 220 -0.14 -5.43 -6.54
C THR A 220 -1.47 -5.74 -7.19
N ARG A 221 -1.76 -5.11 -8.33
CA ARG A 221 -3.00 -5.34 -9.10
C ARG A 221 -2.70 -6.17 -10.33
N PHE A 222 -3.47 -7.24 -10.50
CA PHE A 222 -3.35 -8.21 -11.58
C PHE A 222 -4.57 -8.18 -12.49
N TYR A 223 -4.34 -8.42 -13.78
CA TYR A 223 -5.38 -8.74 -14.75
C TYR A 223 -5.12 -10.15 -15.30
N LYS A 224 -6.03 -11.08 -15.02
CA LYS A 224 -5.95 -12.51 -15.37
C LYS A 224 -4.56 -13.11 -15.04
N GLY A 225 -4.06 -12.83 -13.84
CA GLY A 225 -2.77 -13.33 -13.34
C GLY A 225 -1.52 -12.53 -13.77
N VAL A 226 -1.65 -11.59 -14.71
CA VAL A 226 -0.54 -10.71 -15.13
C VAL A 226 -0.51 -9.48 -14.22
N PRO A 227 0.60 -9.18 -13.52
CA PRO A 227 0.68 -7.97 -12.70
C PRO A 227 0.77 -6.74 -13.61
N VAL A 228 -0.02 -5.71 -13.28
CA VAL A 228 -0.15 -4.48 -14.07
C VAL A 228 0.35 -3.27 -13.30
N PHE A 229 0.00 -3.19 -12.01
CA PHE A 229 0.34 -2.03 -11.18
C PHE A 229 0.86 -2.45 -9.81
N VAL A 230 1.71 -1.59 -9.26
CA VAL A 230 2.06 -1.59 -7.84
C VAL A 230 1.71 -0.24 -7.25
N TRP A 231 1.07 -0.24 -6.09
CA TRP A 231 0.90 0.94 -5.26
C TRP A 231 1.56 0.69 -3.91
N MET A 232 2.17 1.71 -3.34
CA MET A 232 2.89 1.62 -2.06
C MET A 232 2.44 2.76 -1.15
N SER A 233 2.14 2.44 0.12
CA SER A 233 1.72 3.44 1.11
C SER A 233 2.88 4.31 1.54
N ALA A 234 2.60 5.59 1.71
CA ALA A 234 3.52 6.54 2.31
C ALA A 234 2.70 7.51 3.17
N HIS A 235 2.83 7.34 4.49
CA HIS A 235 1.95 7.95 5.50
C HIS A 235 0.48 7.65 5.15
N GLY A 236 -0.45 8.58 5.33
CA GLY A 236 -1.83 8.32 4.91
C GLY A 236 -2.05 8.30 3.38
N GLY A 237 -1.02 8.47 2.55
CA GLY A 237 -1.10 8.48 1.08
C GLY A 237 -0.29 7.35 0.45
N GLY A 238 0.22 7.60 -0.74
CA GLY A 238 1.10 6.65 -1.45
C GLY A 238 1.31 7.02 -2.91
N GLY A 239 2.07 6.19 -3.61
CA GLY A 239 2.36 6.33 -5.05
C GLY A 239 1.97 5.08 -5.82
N ALA A 240 1.40 5.26 -7.02
CA ALA A 240 1.12 4.19 -7.97
C ALA A 240 2.17 4.17 -9.09
N TYR A 241 2.54 2.97 -9.51
CA TYR A 241 3.53 2.70 -10.56
C TYR A 241 3.01 1.58 -11.46
N TYR A 242 3.36 1.64 -12.74
CA TYR A 242 3.29 0.46 -13.59
C TYR A 242 4.24 -0.60 -13.04
N TYR A 243 3.84 -1.86 -13.10
CA TYR A 243 4.62 -2.96 -12.55
C TYR A 243 6.04 -3.00 -13.12
N ASP A 244 6.16 -2.84 -14.44
CA ASP A 244 7.44 -2.88 -15.17
C ASP A 244 8.33 -1.65 -14.91
N ALA A 245 7.77 -0.58 -14.35
CA ALA A 245 8.54 0.62 -14.01
C ALA A 245 9.45 0.41 -12.80
N LEU A 246 9.12 -0.56 -11.93
CA LEU A 246 9.86 -0.80 -10.69
C LEU A 246 11.11 -1.65 -10.90
N GLU A 247 12.12 -1.44 -10.07
CA GLU A 247 13.24 -2.36 -9.92
C GLU A 247 12.75 -3.79 -9.63
N LYS A 248 13.46 -4.77 -10.17
CA LYS A 248 13.22 -6.20 -9.94
C LYS A 248 14.42 -6.82 -9.25
N SER A 249 14.17 -7.82 -8.41
CA SER A 249 15.23 -8.53 -7.71
C SER A 249 16.14 -9.27 -8.68
N GLU A 250 17.46 -9.20 -8.45
CA GLU A 250 18.44 -10.00 -9.19
C GLU A 250 18.25 -11.51 -8.98
N GLY A 251 17.69 -11.91 -7.84
CA GLY A 251 17.46 -13.32 -7.51
C GLY A 251 16.16 -13.89 -8.09
N ASP A 252 15.15 -13.06 -8.30
CA ASP A 252 13.90 -13.41 -8.96
C ASP A 252 13.31 -12.15 -9.60
N GLU A 253 13.51 -12.01 -10.90
CA GLU A 253 13.10 -10.83 -11.66
C GLU A 253 11.57 -10.69 -11.74
N ARG A 254 10.80 -11.68 -11.27
CA ARG A 254 9.35 -11.53 -11.08
C ARG A 254 9.01 -10.70 -9.85
N LYS A 255 9.91 -10.48 -8.90
CA LYS A 255 9.59 -9.75 -7.65
C LYS A 255 10.05 -8.29 -7.73
N PRO A 256 9.15 -7.31 -7.54
CA PRO A 256 9.52 -5.91 -7.48
C PRO A 256 10.15 -5.59 -6.13
N ILE A 257 11.06 -4.61 -6.12
CA ILE A 257 11.69 -4.12 -4.89
C ILE A 257 11.03 -2.81 -4.47
N ILE A 258 10.72 -2.70 -3.17
CA ILE A 258 10.32 -1.46 -2.51
C ILE A 258 11.20 -1.24 -1.28
N PHE A 259 11.24 0.00 -0.79
CA PHE A 259 12.10 0.41 0.30
C PHE A 259 11.27 1.04 1.41
N SER A 260 11.36 0.48 2.63
CA SER A 260 10.70 1.03 3.81
C SER A 260 11.58 2.07 4.47
N ALA A 261 11.01 3.23 4.73
CA ALA A 261 11.72 4.36 5.32
C ALA A 261 12.03 4.14 6.80
N ARG A 262 13.16 4.70 7.23
CA ARG A 262 13.59 4.67 8.63
C ARG A 262 12.52 5.25 9.56
N GLY A 263 12.01 4.42 10.47
CA GLY A 263 11.12 4.81 11.55
C GLY A 263 9.67 5.08 11.14
N THR A 264 9.45 5.82 10.05
CA THR A 264 8.10 6.13 9.55
C THR A 264 7.49 4.99 8.74
N HIS A 265 8.33 4.04 8.29
CA HIS A 265 7.99 2.86 7.51
C HIS A 265 7.30 3.09 6.16
N ALA A 266 7.11 4.35 5.76
CA ALA A 266 6.60 4.73 4.45
C ALA A 266 7.40 4.04 3.33
N ASN A 267 6.71 3.59 2.30
CA ASN A 267 7.29 2.77 1.25
C ASN A 267 7.57 3.59 -0.02
N TYR A 268 8.78 3.43 -0.54
CA TYR A 268 9.28 4.17 -1.70
C TYR A 268 9.82 3.21 -2.78
N PRO A 269 9.85 3.64 -4.06
CA PRO A 269 10.33 2.81 -5.16
C PRO A 269 11.86 2.85 -5.29
N SER A 270 12.56 3.64 -4.48
CA SER A 270 14.01 3.85 -4.58
C SER A 270 14.62 4.25 -3.24
N THR A 271 15.95 4.19 -3.18
CA THR A 271 16.78 4.68 -2.08
C THR A 271 16.92 6.20 -2.07
N GLY A 272 17.34 6.75 -0.92
CA GLY A 272 17.65 8.15 -0.72
C GLY A 272 16.63 8.89 0.16
N GLN A 273 16.73 10.21 0.13
CA GLN A 273 15.87 11.15 0.85
C GLN A 273 14.59 11.44 0.05
N HIS A 274 13.43 11.29 0.67
CA HIS A 274 12.12 11.54 0.08
C HIS A 274 11.41 12.68 0.81
N PRO A 275 11.51 13.93 0.30
CA PRO A 275 10.74 15.06 0.84
C PRO A 275 9.24 14.87 0.70
N HIS A 276 8.50 15.08 1.79
CA HIS A 276 7.03 15.01 1.79
C HIS A 276 6.44 16.06 2.73
N ASP A 277 5.19 16.47 2.43
CA ASP A 277 4.28 17.33 3.20
C ASP A 277 4.76 18.77 3.58
N LEU A 278 6.06 19.06 3.72
CA LEU A 278 6.62 20.39 4.02
C LEU A 278 7.70 20.84 3.02
N PRO A 279 7.84 22.17 2.77
CA PRO A 279 8.76 22.73 1.79
C PRO A 279 10.24 22.53 2.10
N PHE A 280 11.06 22.61 1.06
CA PHE A 280 12.52 22.56 1.12
C PHE A 280 13.13 21.26 1.67
N GLY A 281 12.36 20.16 1.79
CA GLY A 281 12.88 18.90 2.32
C GLY A 281 13.24 18.96 3.80
N ILE A 282 12.62 19.89 4.53
CA ILE A 282 12.78 20.02 5.99
C ILE A 282 12.13 18.87 6.75
N LEU A 283 11.24 18.16 6.06
CA LEU A 283 10.58 16.94 6.46
C LEU A 283 10.84 15.91 5.37
N SER A 284 11.48 14.81 5.71
CA SER A 284 11.84 13.77 4.74
C SER A 284 11.95 12.42 5.40
N ASP A 285 11.57 11.42 4.61
CA ASP A 285 11.89 10.03 4.86
C ASP A 285 13.22 9.66 4.23
N PHE A 286 13.84 8.59 4.73
CA PHE A 286 15.12 8.09 4.25
C PHE A 286 15.04 6.58 4.04
N THR A 287 15.45 6.11 2.88
CA THR A 287 15.48 4.70 2.49
C THR A 287 16.87 4.29 2.00
N ASP A 288 17.28 3.06 2.27
CA ASP A 288 18.56 2.51 1.81
C ASP A 288 18.43 1.01 1.45
N ARG A 289 19.54 0.38 1.03
CA ARG A 289 19.61 -1.07 0.75
C ARG A 289 19.98 -1.87 2.00
N GLY A 290 19.29 -1.66 3.11
CA GLY A 290 19.44 -2.49 4.30
C GLY A 290 18.92 -3.92 4.11
N ALA A 291 18.55 -4.61 5.19
CA ALA A 291 18.18 -6.03 5.10
C ALA A 291 16.95 -6.25 4.19
N LEU A 292 17.08 -7.18 3.24
CA LEU A 292 16.01 -7.52 2.30
C LEU A 292 15.04 -8.54 2.92
N TRP A 293 13.78 -8.16 3.03
CA TRP A 293 12.68 -9.01 3.50
C TRP A 293 11.86 -9.54 2.32
N ASP A 294 11.57 -10.84 2.32
CA ASP A 294 10.58 -11.47 1.43
C ASP A 294 9.30 -11.83 2.22
N PRO A 295 8.24 -11.00 2.13
CA PRO A 295 6.97 -11.25 2.82
C PRO A 295 6.32 -12.59 2.45
N ALA A 296 6.57 -13.11 1.24
CA ALA A 296 5.97 -14.38 0.80
C ALA A 296 6.54 -15.60 1.55
N GLN A 297 7.70 -15.49 2.21
CA GLN A 297 8.31 -16.59 2.97
C GLN A 297 7.64 -16.85 4.32
N ASN A 298 6.85 -15.90 4.83
CA ASN A 298 6.07 -16.03 6.05
C ASN A 298 4.94 -15.01 6.05
N TYR A 299 3.73 -15.45 5.68
CA TYR A 299 2.55 -14.60 5.63
C TYR A 299 1.33 -15.28 6.24
N LEU A 300 0.41 -14.46 6.75
CA LEU A 300 -0.96 -14.82 7.08
C LEU A 300 -1.85 -14.49 5.87
N GLY A 301 -2.45 -15.51 5.27
CA GLY A 301 -3.27 -15.39 4.06
C GLY A 301 -4.76 -15.23 4.33
N TYR A 302 -5.35 -14.19 3.75
CA TYR A 302 -6.77 -13.91 3.83
C TYR A 302 -7.35 -13.53 2.46
N VAL A 303 -8.65 -13.77 2.29
CA VAL A 303 -9.42 -13.39 1.11
C VAL A 303 -10.63 -12.59 1.53
N TRP A 304 -10.86 -11.45 0.88
CA TRP A 304 -12.01 -10.59 1.14
C TRP A 304 -12.91 -10.51 -0.08
N ASP A 305 -14.19 -10.87 0.10
CA ASP A 305 -15.19 -10.94 -0.98
C ASP A 305 -16.06 -9.68 -1.10
N GLY A 306 -15.67 -8.60 -0.42
CA GLY A 306 -16.43 -7.35 -0.32
C GLY A 306 -17.42 -7.30 0.84
N PHE A 307 -17.75 -8.45 1.44
CA PHE A 307 -18.66 -8.56 2.59
C PHE A 307 -18.00 -9.16 3.80
N GLN A 308 -17.23 -10.23 3.60
CA GLN A 308 -16.61 -11.00 4.67
C GLN A 308 -15.16 -11.32 4.32
N ILE A 309 -14.33 -11.31 5.35
CA ILE A 309 -12.94 -11.74 5.26
C ILE A 309 -12.82 -13.19 5.74
N ARG A 310 -12.01 -13.98 5.03
CA ARG A 310 -11.86 -15.42 5.23
C ARG A 310 -10.39 -15.78 5.28
N THR A 311 -10.07 -16.83 6.00
CA THR A 311 -8.75 -17.44 5.96
C THR A 311 -8.50 -18.08 4.59
N VAL A 312 -7.23 -18.15 4.20
CA VAL A 312 -6.79 -18.88 3.01
C VAL A 312 -7.22 -20.35 3.09
N SER A 313 -7.64 -20.90 1.96
CA SER A 313 -8.03 -22.30 1.83
C SER A 313 -6.80 -23.22 1.94
N ASN A 314 -7.02 -24.47 2.37
CA ASN A 314 -5.95 -25.46 2.40
C ASN A 314 -5.49 -25.89 0.99
N GLN A 315 -6.31 -25.64 -0.04
CA GLN A 315 -5.91 -25.83 -1.44
C GLN A 315 -4.85 -24.80 -1.87
N SER A 316 -5.01 -23.54 -1.46
CA SER A 316 -4.06 -22.47 -1.80
C SER A 316 -2.85 -22.42 -0.88
N LYS A 317 -3.00 -22.78 0.40
CA LYS A 317 -1.89 -22.85 1.37
C LYS A 317 -2.06 -24.09 2.24
N ALA A 318 -1.25 -25.12 1.99
CA ALA A 318 -1.36 -26.40 2.69
C ALA A 318 -1.14 -26.28 4.22
N ASP A 319 -0.23 -25.39 4.64
CA ASP A 319 -0.02 -25.04 6.05
C ASP A 319 -0.70 -23.69 6.39
N ASN A 320 -2.02 -23.72 6.54
CA ASN A 320 -2.83 -22.58 6.96
C ASN A 320 -3.22 -22.63 8.46
N SER A 321 -2.45 -23.38 9.25
CA SER A 321 -2.74 -23.63 10.67
C SER A 321 -2.80 -22.34 11.49
N LYS A 322 -1.85 -21.42 11.29
CA LYS A 322 -1.82 -20.11 11.96
C LYS A 322 -3.02 -19.24 11.61
N GLU A 323 -3.44 -19.21 10.35
CA GLU A 323 -4.61 -18.43 9.93
C GLU A 323 -5.89 -18.97 10.55
N LEU A 324 -6.01 -20.29 10.69
CA LEU A 324 -7.13 -20.93 11.36
C LEU A 324 -7.12 -20.65 12.87
N GLU A 325 -5.94 -20.62 13.50
CA GLU A 325 -5.76 -20.27 14.92
C GLU A 325 -6.11 -18.80 15.19
N TYR A 326 -5.58 -17.87 14.38
CA TYR A 326 -5.81 -16.43 14.57
C TYR A 326 -7.22 -16.02 14.13
N GLY A 327 -7.83 -16.79 13.24
CA GLY A 327 -9.05 -16.43 12.55
C GLY A 327 -8.87 -15.21 11.63
N ALA A 328 -9.98 -14.76 11.06
CA ALA A 328 -10.02 -13.59 10.17
C ALA A 328 -10.76 -12.38 10.80
N GLY A 329 -11.45 -12.58 11.94
CA GLY A 329 -12.32 -11.56 12.53
C GLY A 329 -11.57 -10.33 13.03
N TRP A 330 -10.35 -10.52 13.55
CA TRP A 330 -9.53 -9.44 14.12
C TRP A 330 -9.18 -8.35 13.10
N LEU A 331 -9.09 -8.68 11.81
CA LEU A 331 -8.88 -7.71 10.73
C LEU A 331 -9.99 -6.66 10.68
N SER A 332 -11.18 -7.02 11.14
CA SER A 332 -12.36 -6.15 11.15
C SER A 332 -12.44 -5.24 12.37
N PHE A 333 -11.47 -5.31 13.31
CA PHE A 333 -11.38 -4.38 14.42
C PHE A 333 -11.09 -2.95 13.90
N LYS A 334 -11.99 -2.02 14.20
CA LYS A 334 -11.97 -0.64 13.67
C LYS A 334 -11.40 0.39 14.65
N GLY A 335 -11.15 -0.01 15.90
CA GLY A 335 -10.49 0.84 16.88
C GLY A 335 -9.01 1.10 16.55
N HIS A 336 -8.37 1.83 17.44
CA HIS A 336 -6.99 2.27 17.30
C HIS A 336 -6.01 1.19 17.76
N TRP A 337 -5.03 0.91 16.91
CA TRP A 337 -3.96 -0.05 17.15
C TRP A 337 -2.80 0.61 17.90
N GLY A 338 -3.03 0.96 19.15
CA GLY A 338 -2.10 1.65 20.03
C GLY A 338 -2.80 2.71 20.86
N ASP A 339 -2.04 3.33 21.76
CA ASP A 339 -2.53 4.30 22.74
C ASP A 339 -3.21 5.53 22.11
N ASP A 340 -4.08 6.18 22.88
CA ASP A 340 -4.55 7.54 22.57
C ASP A 340 -3.40 8.54 22.71
N LYS A 341 -3.56 9.73 22.13
CA LYS A 341 -2.59 10.81 22.24
C LYS A 341 -2.33 11.15 23.72
N LEU A 342 -1.07 11.11 24.12
CA LEU A 342 -0.66 11.51 25.47
C LEU A 342 -1.11 12.94 25.81
N ALA A 343 -1.53 13.13 27.06
CA ALA A 343 -1.96 14.42 27.57
C ALA A 343 -0.86 15.49 27.40
N PRO A 344 -1.23 16.76 27.14
CA PRO A 344 -0.26 17.86 26.98
C PRO A 344 0.73 18.06 28.12
N ASN A 345 0.37 17.63 29.34
CA ASN A 345 1.17 17.74 30.55
C ASN A 345 1.98 16.47 30.87
N ASP A 346 1.87 15.40 30.07
CA ASP A 346 2.70 14.21 30.20
C ASP A 346 4.18 14.59 29.94
N PRO A 347 5.13 14.22 30.82
CA PRO A 347 6.54 14.60 30.67
C PRO A 347 7.20 14.06 29.39
N ARG A 348 6.65 13.00 28.80
CA ARG A 348 7.10 12.40 27.54
C ARG A 348 6.59 13.18 26.32
N GLN A 349 5.50 13.93 26.48
CA GLN A 349 4.82 14.66 25.42
C GLN A 349 5.47 16.04 25.18
N ARG A 350 5.52 16.45 23.92
CA ARG A 350 6.01 17.77 23.51
C ARG A 350 5.20 18.26 22.32
N TRP A 351 4.80 19.52 22.36
CA TRP A 351 4.15 20.16 21.22
C TRP A 351 5.17 20.83 20.31
N SER A 352 4.94 20.76 19.00
CA SER A 352 5.57 21.63 18.02
C SER A 352 4.49 22.36 17.21
N PRO A 353 4.83 23.47 16.52
CA PRO A 353 3.90 24.15 15.62
C PRO A 353 3.31 23.27 14.50
N TRP A 354 3.89 22.10 14.25
CA TRP A 354 3.49 21.18 13.19
C TRP A 354 2.67 20.00 13.71
N GLU A 355 3.14 19.36 14.78
CA GLU A 355 2.50 18.16 15.35
C GLU A 355 2.96 17.89 16.80
N TRP A 356 2.20 17.09 17.54
CA TRP A 356 2.60 16.52 18.84
C TRP A 356 3.67 15.44 18.69
N LYS A 357 4.48 15.23 19.74
CA LYS A 357 5.48 14.15 19.74
C LYS A 357 4.82 12.79 19.64
N TYR A 358 3.84 12.50 20.50
CA TYR A 358 3.04 11.27 20.43
C TYR A 358 1.61 11.58 19.97
N ILE A 359 1.11 10.79 19.03
CA ILE A 359 -0.26 10.84 18.51
C ILE A 359 -0.93 9.47 18.67
N GLU A 360 -2.20 9.40 18.26
CA GLU A 360 -3.04 8.20 18.35
C GLU A 360 -2.53 7.07 17.46
N GLY A 361 -2.62 5.83 17.95
CA GLY A 361 -2.38 4.63 17.14
C GLY A 361 -3.25 4.58 15.87
N PRO A 362 -2.80 3.93 14.79
CA PRO A 362 -3.53 3.89 13.52
C PRO A 362 -4.72 2.93 13.58
N THR A 363 -5.65 3.05 12.64
CA THR A 363 -6.70 2.04 12.43
C THR A 363 -6.20 0.86 11.59
N GLY A 364 -6.86 -0.29 11.73
CA GLY A 364 -6.44 -1.57 11.14
C GLY A 364 -6.60 -1.70 9.62
N PRO A 365 -6.18 -2.85 9.03
CA PRO A 365 -6.11 -3.06 7.58
C PRO A 365 -7.42 -2.82 6.83
N MET A 366 -8.56 -3.23 7.38
CA MET A 366 -9.87 -3.10 6.71
C MET A 366 -10.31 -1.64 6.53
N THR A 367 -9.69 -0.69 7.24
CA THR A 367 -9.95 0.75 7.05
C THR A 367 -9.20 1.34 5.85
N LYS A 368 -8.30 0.59 5.19
CA LYS A 368 -7.53 1.07 4.04
C LYS A 368 -8.29 1.04 2.70
N HIS A 369 -9.63 1.01 2.73
CA HIS A 369 -10.51 1.07 1.55
C HIS A 369 -10.25 -0.05 0.53
N LEU A 370 -10.19 -1.32 0.96
CA LEU A 370 -9.89 -2.45 0.07
C LEU A 370 -10.90 -2.59 -1.09
N SER A 371 -12.10 -2.00 -1.02
CA SER A 371 -13.10 -2.02 -2.10
C SER A 371 -12.80 -1.05 -3.24
N ARG A 372 -11.82 -0.16 -3.09
CA ARG A 372 -11.51 0.87 -4.07
C ARG A 372 -11.27 0.32 -5.48
N SER A 373 -11.82 1.00 -6.47
CA SER A 373 -11.57 0.73 -7.89
C SER A 373 -10.28 1.41 -8.37
N GLY A 374 -9.96 2.60 -7.85
CA GLY A 374 -8.68 3.27 -8.07
C GLY A 374 -7.53 2.62 -7.31
N LEU A 375 -6.29 2.89 -7.71
CA LEU A 375 -5.09 2.37 -7.02
C LEU A 375 -4.85 3.09 -5.68
N CYS A 376 -4.96 4.42 -5.67
CA CYS A 376 -4.73 5.21 -4.46
C CYS A 376 -5.89 5.12 -3.48
N GLN A 377 -5.56 5.05 -2.19
CA GLN A 377 -6.53 5.05 -1.09
C GLN A 377 -7.31 6.37 -0.96
N ARG A 378 -6.63 7.51 -1.18
CA ARG A 378 -7.21 8.86 -1.13
C ARG A 378 -6.58 9.79 -2.15
N ALA A 379 -7.34 10.77 -2.63
CA ALA A 379 -6.79 11.90 -3.37
C ALA A 379 -6.06 12.84 -2.39
N LYS A 380 -4.90 13.37 -2.80
CA LYS A 380 -4.24 14.46 -2.05
C LYS A 380 -5.05 15.76 -2.23
N TRP A 381 -5.04 16.63 -1.22
CA TRP A 381 -5.88 17.85 -1.21
C TRP A 381 -5.57 18.82 -2.36
N TRP A 382 -4.33 18.77 -2.88
CA TRP A 382 -3.88 19.56 -4.03
C TRP A 382 -4.12 18.89 -5.40
N ASN A 383 -4.70 17.69 -5.44
CA ASN A 383 -5.07 16.99 -6.67
C ASN A 383 -6.60 17.05 -6.86
N PRO A 384 -7.13 18.15 -7.43
CA PRO A 384 -8.57 18.34 -7.61
C PRO A 384 -9.17 17.33 -8.60
N SER A 385 -8.37 16.69 -9.45
CA SER A 385 -8.84 15.65 -10.37
C SER A 385 -9.20 14.36 -9.66
N GLY A 386 -8.66 14.13 -8.45
CA GLY A 386 -8.79 12.86 -7.72
C GLY A 386 -8.17 11.66 -8.43
N ARG A 387 -7.57 11.83 -9.61
CA ARG A 387 -6.98 10.74 -10.40
C ARG A 387 -5.66 10.32 -9.80
N CYS A 388 -5.52 9.01 -9.61
CA CYS A 388 -4.28 8.36 -9.23
C CYS A 388 -3.68 7.71 -10.48
N GLU A 389 -2.92 8.50 -11.24
CA GLU A 389 -2.29 8.00 -12.45
C GLU A 389 -1.00 7.26 -12.07
N PRO A 390 -0.88 5.97 -12.45
CA PRO A 390 0.33 5.19 -12.21
C PRO A 390 1.49 5.74 -13.04
N LYS A 391 2.69 5.81 -12.47
CA LYS A 391 3.87 6.34 -13.15
C LYS A 391 4.58 5.24 -13.95
N HIS A 392 5.07 5.59 -15.15
CA HIS A 392 5.95 4.72 -15.96
C HIS A 392 7.42 4.71 -15.55
N PHE A 393 7.82 5.52 -14.57
CA PHE A 393 9.20 5.58 -14.07
C PHE A 393 9.23 5.71 -12.55
N MET A 394 10.30 5.21 -11.93
CA MET A 394 10.53 5.35 -10.50
C MET A 394 10.86 6.80 -10.15
N THR A 395 10.23 7.29 -9.07
CA THR A 395 10.68 8.54 -8.45
C THR A 395 11.91 8.23 -7.61
N ILE A 396 13.02 8.90 -7.93
CA ILE A 396 14.30 8.67 -7.27
C ILE A 396 14.44 9.58 -6.04
N GLY A 397 14.92 9.02 -4.94
CA GLY A 397 15.26 9.79 -3.73
C GLY A 397 16.42 10.76 -3.98
N LYS A 398 16.63 11.70 -3.07
CA LYS A 398 17.73 12.69 -3.13
C LYS A 398 18.90 12.26 -2.23
N GLY A 399 20.06 12.87 -2.42
CA GLY A 399 21.17 12.77 -1.47
C GLY A 399 22.16 11.64 -1.76
N PHE A 400 23.03 11.34 -0.80
CA PHE A 400 24.16 10.42 -1.03
C PHE A 400 23.74 8.97 -1.29
N GLU A 401 22.64 8.54 -0.68
CA GLU A 401 22.06 7.21 -0.86
C GLU A 401 21.22 7.11 -2.14
N SER A 402 21.03 8.21 -2.89
CA SER A 402 20.24 8.17 -4.13
C SER A 402 20.95 7.44 -5.25
N GLU A 403 20.23 6.57 -5.93
CA GLU A 403 20.71 5.89 -7.12
C GLU A 403 20.45 6.67 -8.41
N PRO A 404 21.16 6.36 -9.52
CA PRO A 404 20.91 7.02 -10.80
C PRO A 404 19.48 6.78 -11.30
N GLY A 405 18.80 7.84 -11.74
CA GLY A 405 17.53 7.71 -12.44
C GLY A 405 16.85 9.06 -12.70
N VAL A 406 15.56 9.03 -13.03
CA VAL A 406 14.82 10.24 -13.44
C VAL A 406 14.44 11.06 -12.21
N MET A 407 15.26 12.06 -11.91
CA MET A 407 14.98 13.06 -10.89
C MET A 407 14.02 14.11 -11.44
N CYS A 408 12.78 14.08 -10.96
CA CYS A 408 11.80 15.15 -11.18
C CYS A 408 12.31 16.53 -10.71
N ALA A 409 13.27 16.53 -9.78
CA ALA A 409 13.80 17.70 -9.08
C ALA A 409 14.88 18.49 -9.82
N ASN A 410 15.15 18.24 -11.11
CA ASN A 410 16.20 18.98 -11.83
C ASN A 410 15.80 19.45 -13.23
N LEU A 411 14.50 19.62 -13.50
CA LEU A 411 14.02 20.11 -14.80
C LEU A 411 14.59 21.50 -15.12
N TRP A 412 14.83 22.35 -14.11
CA TRP A 412 15.30 23.72 -14.27
C TRP A 412 16.80 23.89 -13.99
N GLY A 413 17.57 22.80 -13.91
CA GLY A 413 19.02 22.86 -13.66
C GLY A 413 19.81 23.67 -14.70
N TRP A 414 19.24 23.88 -15.89
CA TRP A 414 19.79 24.69 -16.99
C TRP A 414 19.43 26.19 -16.89
N VAL A 415 18.52 26.58 -15.99
CA VAL A 415 18.12 27.97 -15.77
C VAL A 415 19.18 28.68 -14.94
N LYS A 416 19.99 29.53 -15.58
CA LYS A 416 21.14 30.20 -14.95
C LYS A 416 20.81 31.29 -13.93
N PRO A 417 19.71 32.07 -14.04
CA PRO A 417 19.39 33.00 -12.97
C PRO A 417 18.91 32.20 -11.75
N ASP A 418 19.70 32.19 -10.68
CA ASP A 418 19.41 31.40 -9.48
C ASP A 418 18.05 31.71 -8.88
N LEU A 419 17.62 32.98 -8.92
CA LEU A 419 16.31 33.40 -8.44
C LEU A 419 15.16 32.86 -9.32
N LEU A 420 15.37 32.81 -10.64
CA LEU A 420 14.36 32.28 -11.56
C LEU A 420 14.30 30.76 -11.48
N ARG A 421 15.45 30.09 -11.39
CA ARG A 421 15.54 28.66 -11.12
C ARG A 421 14.84 28.34 -9.80
N TRP A 422 15.17 29.07 -8.73
CA TRP A 422 14.52 28.93 -7.44
C TRP A 422 13.01 29.15 -7.55
N ALA A 423 12.55 30.21 -8.21
CA ALA A 423 11.13 30.49 -8.38
C ALA A 423 10.41 29.41 -9.19
N LEU A 424 11.01 28.90 -10.27
CA LEU A 424 10.48 27.79 -11.06
C LEU A 424 10.47 26.49 -10.27
N ASP A 425 11.54 26.18 -9.54
CA ASP A 425 11.60 25.04 -8.62
C ASP A 425 10.50 25.15 -7.56
N GLN A 426 10.22 26.35 -7.01
CA GLN A 426 9.12 26.59 -6.07
C GLN A 426 7.74 26.45 -6.73
N LEU A 427 7.56 26.97 -7.94
CA LEU A 427 6.29 26.91 -8.67
C LEU A 427 5.95 25.48 -9.10
N THR A 428 6.98 24.65 -9.22
CA THR A 428 6.89 23.25 -9.64
C THR A 428 7.05 22.25 -8.49
N TRP A 429 7.28 22.77 -7.28
CA TRP A 429 7.32 22.05 -6.02
C TRP A 429 5.94 21.45 -5.66
N GLY A 430 5.89 20.42 -4.81
CA GLY A 430 4.63 19.78 -4.38
C GLY A 430 3.98 18.83 -5.40
N GLY A 431 4.69 18.49 -6.48
CA GLY A 431 4.27 17.45 -7.42
C GLY A 431 3.34 17.93 -8.53
N GLY A 432 3.04 19.22 -8.68
CA GLY A 432 2.21 19.75 -9.77
C GLY A 432 2.86 19.62 -11.15
N LEU A 433 4.14 19.98 -11.28
CA LEU A 433 4.88 19.76 -12.53
C LEU A 433 5.18 18.28 -12.76
N CYS A 434 5.52 17.53 -11.72
CA CYS A 434 5.66 16.08 -11.85
C CYS A 434 4.33 15.43 -12.26
N PHE A 435 3.20 15.92 -11.77
CA PHE A 435 1.87 15.51 -12.20
C PHE A 435 1.62 15.87 -13.66
N LEU A 436 1.95 17.10 -14.09
CA LEU A 436 1.86 17.51 -15.51
C LEU A 436 2.80 16.70 -16.42
N MET A 437 4.03 16.44 -15.98
CA MET A 437 4.99 15.60 -16.70
C MET A 437 4.50 14.16 -16.76
N ASN A 438 3.93 13.62 -15.68
CA ASN A 438 3.27 12.31 -15.70
C ASN A 438 2.05 12.33 -16.63
N LEU A 439 1.29 13.42 -16.69
CA LEU A 439 0.12 13.52 -17.58
C LEU A 439 0.50 13.58 -19.07
N ILE A 440 1.71 14.06 -19.39
CA ILE A 440 2.20 14.25 -20.77
C ILE A 440 3.10 13.09 -21.22
N TRP A 441 3.92 12.54 -20.32
CA TRP A 441 4.98 11.56 -20.60
C TRP A 441 4.83 10.24 -19.82
N GLY A 442 3.91 10.19 -18.85
CA GLY A 442 3.71 9.06 -17.95
C GLY A 442 2.42 8.31 -18.16
#